data_AF-A0A1V1TEC6-F1
#
_entry.id   AF-A0A1V1TEC6-F1
#
_cell.length_a   1.000
_cell.length_b   1.000
_cell.length_c   1.000
_cell.angle_alpha   90.00
_cell.angle_beta   90.00
_cell.angle_gamma   90.00
#
_symmetry.space_group_name_H-M   'P 1'
#
loop_
_entity.id
_entity.type
_entity.pdbx_description
1 polymer ?
#
loop_
_entity_poly.entity_id
_entity_poly.type
_entity_poly.pdbx_seq_one_letter_code
_entity_poly.pdbx_strand_id
1 'polypeptide(L)'
;MVTFLAYANALTLGEAIENRRSVHKLYDDVSVPDSRIEEILRHAVLYSPTPFNCQSSRTVLLVKDEHKKFWDLAREIAQATEPPALFEKVYEPQTKMFRAAYGTVSLH
;
A
#
# COMPACT_ATOMS: atom_id res chain seq x y z
N MET A 1 -3.52 -29.82 24.28
CA MET A 1 -2.17 -29.25 24.24
C MET A 1 -1.74 -29.22 22.78
N VAL A 2 -2.04 -28.14 22.07
CA VAL A 2 -1.65 -28.00 20.66
C VAL A 2 -0.42 -27.11 20.64
N THR A 3 0.70 -27.73 20.32
CA THR A 3 2.05 -27.16 20.30
C THR A 3 2.14 -26.03 19.27
N PHE A 4 2.44 -24.84 19.78
CA PHE A 4 3.09 -23.73 19.06
C PHE A 4 4.43 -24.22 18.53
N LEU A 5 4.53 -24.61 17.26
CA LEU A 5 5.79 -24.71 16.51
C LEU A 5 5.48 -24.73 15.02
N ALA A 6 5.54 -23.56 14.39
CA ALA A 6 5.92 -23.47 12.99
C ALA A 6 6.92 -22.32 12.89
N TYR A 7 8.20 -22.68 12.89
CA TYR A 7 9.26 -21.85 12.31
C TYR A 7 8.74 -21.29 10.99
N ALA A 8 8.76 -19.96 10.83
CA ALA A 8 8.51 -19.36 9.54
C ALA A 8 9.58 -19.89 8.57
N ASN A 9 9.21 -20.79 7.66
CA ASN A 9 10.07 -21.19 6.56
C ASN A 9 10.36 -19.91 5.76
N ALA A 10 11.59 -19.42 5.84
CA ALA A 10 12.03 -18.32 5.02
C ALA A 10 11.92 -18.76 3.55
N LEU A 11 11.04 -18.10 2.79
CA LEU A 11 10.95 -18.32 1.35
C LEU A 11 12.32 -18.01 0.73
N THR A 12 12.73 -18.83 -0.23
CA THR A 12 13.82 -18.45 -1.11
C THR A 12 13.44 -17.21 -1.92
N LEU A 13 14.43 -16.50 -2.48
CA LEU A 13 14.16 -15.32 -3.30
C LEU A 13 13.24 -15.65 -4.49
N GLY A 14 13.44 -16.80 -5.14
CA GLY A 14 12.62 -17.24 -6.28
C GLY A 14 11.16 -17.46 -5.87
N GLU A 15 10.93 -18.20 -4.78
CA GLU A 15 9.57 -18.45 -4.27
C GLU A 15 8.87 -17.15 -3.83
N ALA A 16 9.60 -16.22 -3.22
CA ALA A 16 9.05 -14.92 -2.83
C ALA A 16 8.57 -14.10 -4.04
N ILE A 17 9.32 -14.13 -5.15
CA ILE A 17 8.96 -13.46 -6.40
C ILE A 17 7.73 -14.10 -7.03
N GLU A 18 7.69 -15.44 -7.09
CA GLU A 18 6.58 -16.19 -7.67
C GLU A 18 5.27 -16.02 -6.87
N ASN A 19 5.37 -15.98 -5.54
CA ASN A 19 4.23 -15.85 -4.64
C ASN A 19 3.67 -14.42 -4.56
N ARG A 20 4.44 -13.40 -4.97
CA ARG A 20 3.98 -12.00 -4.92
C ARG A 20 2.78 -11.79 -5.84
N ARG A 21 1.65 -11.39 -5.25
CA ARG A 21 0.43 -11.00 -5.96
C ARG A 21 0.02 -9.58 -5.59
N SER A 22 -0.70 -8.92 -6.49
CA SER A 22 -1.32 -7.63 -6.19
C SER A 22 -2.64 -7.86 -5.44
N VAL A 23 -2.70 -7.44 -4.18
CA VAL A 23 -3.88 -7.58 -3.32
C VAL A 23 -4.59 -6.23 -3.24
N HIS A 24 -5.76 -6.11 -3.86
CA HIS A 24 -6.49 -4.84 -3.95
C HIS A 24 -7.47 -4.60 -2.80
N LYS A 25 -8.00 -5.68 -2.20
CA LYS A 25 -8.89 -5.59 -1.04
C LYS A 25 -8.05 -5.73 0.22
N LEU A 26 -7.90 -4.63 0.92
CA LEU A 26 -7.18 -4.55 2.19
C LEU A 26 -8.14 -4.05 3.27
N TYR A 27 -7.78 -4.31 4.52
CA TYR A 27 -8.53 -3.89 5.71
C TYR A 27 -7.64 -2.99 6.58
N ASP A 28 -8.25 -2.33 7.56
CA ASP A 28 -7.57 -1.45 8.51
C ASP A 28 -7.10 -2.17 9.78
N ASP A 29 -7.43 -3.45 9.93
CA ASP A 29 -6.92 -4.31 11.01
C ASP A 29 -5.50 -4.82 10.67
N VAL A 30 -4.51 -4.07 11.13
CA VAL A 30 -3.09 -4.36 10.91
C VAL A 30 -2.39 -4.58 12.24
N SER A 31 -1.86 -5.78 12.43
CA SER A 31 -1.02 -6.16 13.58
C SER A 31 0.45 -5.75 13.43
N VAL A 32 0.84 -5.26 12.25
CA VAL A 32 2.20 -4.83 11.92
C VAL A 32 2.41 -3.39 12.39
N PRO A 33 3.47 -3.09 13.16
CA PRO A 33 3.74 -1.73 13.59
C PRO A 33 4.19 -0.84 12.41
N ASP A 34 3.84 0.44 12.46
CA ASP A 34 4.21 1.43 11.44
C ASP A 34 5.72 1.45 11.15
N SER A 35 6.55 1.30 12.20
CA SER A 35 8.00 1.24 12.10
C SER A 35 8.51 0.09 11.21
N ARG A 36 7.79 -1.04 11.16
CA ARG A 36 8.15 -2.16 10.29
C ARG A 36 7.86 -1.83 8.83
N ILE A 37 6.77 -1.10 8.57
CA ILE A 37 6.44 -0.63 7.23
C ILE A 37 7.51 0.37 6.76
N GLU A 38 7.87 1.32 7.61
CA GLU A 38 8.93 2.29 7.34
C GLU A 38 10.28 1.62 7.05
N GLU A 39 10.65 0.61 7.83
CA GLU A 39 11.88 -0.15 7.63
C GLU A 39 11.91 -0.84 6.26
N ILE A 40 10.81 -1.51 5.88
CA ILE A 40 10.68 -2.19 4.59
C ILE A 40 10.81 -1.18 3.45
N LEU A 41 10.12 -0.04 3.53
CA LEU A 41 10.16 1.00 2.50
C LEU A 41 11.56 1.61 2.37
N ARG A 42 12.19 1.93 3.50
CA ARG A 42 13.55 2.48 3.53
C ARG A 42 14.55 1.51 2.89
N HIS A 43 14.46 0.23 3.23
CA HIS A 43 15.30 -0.80 2.64
C HIS A 43 15.07 -0.92 1.12
N ALA A 44 13.81 -0.95 0.69
CA ALA A 44 13.46 -1.07 -0.73
C ALA A 44 14.00 0.12 -1.56
N VAL A 45 13.82 1.35 -1.09
CA VAL A 45 14.28 2.55 -1.81
C VAL A 45 15.80 2.66 -1.83
N LEU A 46 16.48 2.36 -0.70
CA LEU A 46 17.92 2.53 -0.57
C LEU A 46 18.73 1.53 -1.42
N TYR A 47 18.25 0.30 -1.52
CA TYR A 47 18.99 -0.79 -2.17
C TYR A 47 18.49 -1.11 -3.59
N SER A 48 17.45 -0.43 -4.07
CA SER A 48 17.04 -0.54 -5.47
C SER A 48 18.03 0.22 -6.37
N PRO A 49 18.57 -0.41 -7.43
CA PRO A 49 19.46 0.28 -8.35
C PRO A 49 18.71 1.36 -9.13
N THR A 50 19.35 2.52 -9.30
CA THR A 50 18.83 3.60 -10.15
C THR A 50 19.87 3.98 -11.22
N PRO A 51 19.46 4.42 -12.42
CA PRO A 51 20.40 4.90 -13.43
C PRO A 51 21.37 5.93 -12.84
N PHE A 52 22.66 5.76 -13.10
CA PHE A 52 23.72 6.63 -12.58
C PHE A 52 23.75 6.80 -11.04
N ASN A 53 23.11 5.88 -10.29
CA ASN A 53 22.95 5.98 -8.84
C ASN A 53 22.38 7.34 -8.38
N CYS A 54 21.51 7.96 -9.19
CA CYS A 54 20.97 9.28 -8.88
C CYS A 54 19.99 9.27 -7.70
N GLN A 55 19.42 8.10 -7.35
CA GLN A 55 18.51 7.90 -6.22
C GLN A 55 17.44 8.99 -6.14
N SER A 56 16.86 9.35 -7.29
CA SER A 56 15.86 10.41 -7.38
C SER A 56 14.50 10.02 -6.80
N SER A 57 14.26 8.72 -6.62
CA SER A 57 13.02 8.20 -6.07
C SER A 57 12.74 8.74 -4.67
N ARG A 58 11.53 9.23 -4.45
CA ARG A 58 11.02 9.67 -3.14
C ARG A 58 9.74 8.91 -2.84
N THR A 59 9.57 8.52 -1.59
CA THR A 59 8.39 7.77 -1.16
C THR A 59 7.68 8.56 -0.08
N VAL A 60 6.36 8.63 -0.18
CA VAL A 60 5.48 9.20 0.85
C VAL A 60 4.61 8.08 1.39
N LEU A 61 4.67 7.88 2.72
CA LEU A 61 3.85 6.92 3.45
C LEU A 61 2.77 7.69 4.21
N LEU A 62 1.51 7.34 3.93
CA LEU A 62 0.34 7.82 4.67
C LEU A 62 -0.28 6.63 5.39
N VAL A 63 -0.48 6.73 6.71
CA VAL A 63 -1.10 5.70 7.54
C VAL A 63 -2.26 6.28 8.35
N LYS A 64 -3.18 5.42 8.78
CA LYS A 64 -4.29 5.78 9.69
C LYS A 64 -5.12 6.95 9.15
N ASP A 65 -5.18 8.06 9.88
CA ASP A 65 -6.03 9.20 9.57
C ASP A 65 -5.57 9.96 8.34
N GLU A 66 -4.26 10.07 8.10
CA GLU A 66 -3.73 10.76 6.92
C GLU A 66 -4.05 10.00 5.63
N HIS A 67 -4.04 8.66 5.69
CA HIS A 67 -4.51 7.80 4.59
C HIS A 67 -6.00 8.03 4.30
N LYS A 68 -6.84 8.07 5.34
CA LYS A 68 -8.28 8.30 5.18
C LYS A 68 -8.56 9.68 4.57
N LYS A 69 -7.90 10.73 5.07
CA LYS A 69 -7.99 12.09 4.52
C LYS A 69 -7.62 12.15 3.05
N PHE A 70 -6.54 11.46 2.66
CA PHE A 70 -6.12 11.40 1.26
C PHE A 70 -7.19 10.79 0.35
N TRP A 71 -7.80 9.67 0.74
CA TRP A 71 -8.84 9.03 -0.08
C TRP A 71 -10.19 9.74 -0.03
N ASP A 72 -10.50 10.42 1.07
CA ASP A 72 -11.66 11.33 1.16
C ASP A 72 -11.50 12.50 0.17
N LEU A 73 -10.33 13.14 0.15
CA LEU A 73 -10.01 14.19 -0.81
C LEU A 73 -10.04 13.68 -2.27
N ALA A 74 -9.45 12.51 -2.53
CA ALA A 74 -9.46 11.92 -3.88
C ALA A 74 -10.89 11.65 -4.36
N ARG A 75 -11.79 11.19 -3.48
CA ARG A 75 -13.21 10.99 -3.79
C ARG A 75 -13.90 12.32 -4.09
N GLU A 76 -13.69 13.35 -3.27
CA GLU A 76 -14.29 14.67 -3.46
C GLU A 76 -13.87 15.28 -4.81
N ILE A 77 -12.59 15.22 -5.15
CA ILE A 77 -12.07 15.71 -6.43
C ILE A 77 -12.69 14.93 -7.59
N ALA A 78 -12.70 13.60 -7.52
CA ALA A 78 -13.29 12.77 -8.57
C ALA A 78 -14.79 13.07 -8.77
N GLN A 79 -15.52 13.33 -7.69
CA GLN A 79 -16.94 13.71 -7.78
C GLN A 79 -17.12 15.07 -8.46
N ALA A 80 -16.19 16.01 -8.27
CA ALA A 80 -16.25 17.34 -8.85
C ALA A 80 -15.81 17.39 -10.32
N THR A 81 -14.89 16.51 -10.76
CA THR A 81 -14.31 16.54 -12.11
C THR A 81 -14.96 15.58 -13.10
N GLU A 82 -15.44 14.42 -12.62
CA GLU A 82 -15.91 13.35 -13.50
C GLU A 82 -17.43 13.42 -13.74
N PRO A 83 -17.92 12.93 -14.90
CA PRO A 83 -19.35 12.79 -15.13
C PRO A 83 -20.01 11.92 -14.04
N PRO A 84 -21.21 12.28 -13.52
CA PRO A 84 -21.84 11.56 -12.41
C PRO A 84 -21.98 10.05 -12.63
N ALA A 85 -22.37 9.65 -13.84
CA ALA A 85 -22.51 8.23 -14.21
C ALA A 85 -21.19 7.45 -14.15
N LEU A 86 -20.06 8.12 -14.43
CA LEU A 86 -18.73 7.52 -14.37
C LEU A 86 -18.23 7.47 -12.92
N PHE A 87 -18.48 8.53 -12.16
CA PHE A 87 -18.18 8.59 -10.73
C PHE A 87 -18.81 7.44 -9.96
N GLU A 88 -20.13 7.28 -10.05
CA GLU A 88 -20.87 6.24 -9.33
C GLU A 88 -20.44 4.83 -9.73
N LYS A 89 -20.19 4.61 -11.03
CA LYS A 89 -19.87 3.28 -11.55
C LYS A 89 -18.44 2.84 -11.26
N VAL A 90 -17.48 3.76 -11.27
CA VAL A 90 -16.05 3.44 -11.29
C VAL A 90 -15.32 4.01 -10.09
N TYR A 91 -15.39 5.33 -9.88
CA TYR A 91 -14.55 6.01 -8.90
C TYR A 91 -15.05 5.84 -7.47
N GLU A 92 -16.35 5.86 -7.24
CA GLU A 92 -16.92 5.67 -5.92
C GLU A 92 -16.60 4.29 -5.31
N PRO A 93 -16.81 3.15 -6.00
CA PRO A 93 -16.47 1.85 -5.43
C PRO A 93 -14.95 1.67 -5.24
N GLN A 94 -14.12 2.25 -6.11
CA GLN A 94 -12.67 2.17 -5.99
C GLN A 94 -12.14 3.01 -4.81
N THR A 95 -12.55 4.26 -4.70
CA THR A 95 -12.15 5.13 -3.59
C THR A 95 -12.59 4.57 -2.24
N LYS A 96 -13.80 4.00 -2.14
CA LYS A 96 -14.26 3.28 -0.94
C LYS A 96 -13.38 2.07 -0.63
N MET A 97 -12.99 1.29 -1.64
CA MET A 97 -12.10 0.13 -1.46
C MET A 97 -10.73 0.54 -0.93
N PHE A 98 -10.11 1.57 -1.52
CA PHE A 98 -8.79 2.02 -1.08
C PHE A 98 -8.82 2.71 0.28
N ARG A 99 -9.88 3.46 0.57
CA ARG A 99 -10.10 4.08 1.88
C ARG A 99 -10.21 3.05 3.01
N ALA A 100 -10.71 1.84 2.73
CA ALA A 100 -10.84 0.78 3.72
C ALA A 100 -9.49 0.13 4.11
N ALA A 101 -8.42 0.38 3.36
CA ALA A 101 -7.08 -0.05 3.71
C ALA A 101 -6.49 0.75 4.90
N TYR A 102 -5.41 0.24 5.48
CA TYR A 102 -4.71 0.91 6.58
C TYR A 102 -3.86 2.12 6.16
N GLY A 103 -3.26 2.06 4.97
CA GLY A 103 -2.29 3.05 4.52
C GLY A 103 -2.06 3.04 3.01
N THR A 104 -1.49 4.13 2.52
CA THR A 104 -1.12 4.33 1.11
C THR A 104 0.34 4.71 1.02
N VAL A 105 1.02 4.17 0.02
CA VAL A 105 2.39 4.52 -0.33
C VAL A 105 2.38 5.03 -1.76
N SER A 106 2.95 6.22 -1.96
CA SER A 106 3.15 6.80 -3.28
C SER A 106 4.65 6.96 -3.54
N LEU A 107 5.08 6.49 -4.71
CA LEU A 107 6.43 6.65 -5.21
C LEU A 107 6.43 7.80 -6.22
N HIS A 108 7.32 8.76 -6.03
CA HIS A 108 7.63 9.87 -6.93
C HIS A 108 9.04 9.69 -7.49
#